data_AF-A0A4P8ZZ98-F1
#
_entry.id   AF-A0A4P8ZZ98-F1
#
_cell.length_a   1.000
_cell.length_b   1.000
_cell.length_c   1.000
_cell.angle_alpha   90.00
_cell.angle_beta   90.00
_cell.angle_gamma   90.00
#
_symmetry.space_group_name_H-M   'P 1'
#
loop_
_entity.id
_entity.type
_entity.pdbx_description
1 polymer ?
#
loop_
_entity_poly.entity_id
_entity_poly.type
_entity_poly.pdbx_seq_one_letter_code
_entity_poly.pdbx_strand_id
1 'polypeptide(L)'
;MPIPAHKSALQHAIRHECAALWPLLEAAAPWADELVLPGQIKGTMMNPHQLASYLLGWATTVLEWGSEYHQTHMVPTIITTGYGAVAQKFYMQYADIAYGAVLTKLDEAVAAIDQLIEQTSEDDLYRVVWYRTKTSGREYTMARIIELNTVAPLRNAHGRLRKAMEEREDEHATKRSFA
;
A
#
# COMPACT_ATOMS: atom_id res chain seq x y z
N MET A 1 -1.60 15.78 2.86
CA MET A 1 -1.02 15.54 4.19
C MET A 1 0.38 16.08 4.23
N PRO A 2 0.82 16.64 5.36
CA PRO A 2 2.24 16.93 5.57
C PRO A 2 3.04 15.63 5.51
N ILE A 3 4.26 15.69 4.98
CA ILE A 3 5.21 14.58 5.05
C ILE A 3 5.57 14.41 6.52
N PRO A 4 5.47 13.20 7.12
CA PRO A 4 5.91 12.97 8.49
C PRO A 4 7.35 13.46 8.66
N ALA A 5 7.61 14.24 9.72
CA ALA A 5 8.86 14.99 9.85
C ALA A 5 9.96 14.27 10.66
N HIS A 6 9.62 13.16 11.31
CA HIS A 6 10.51 12.35 12.15
C HIS A 6 9.96 10.93 12.28
N LYS A 7 10.79 10.00 12.73
CA LYS A 7 10.49 8.56 12.78
C LYS A 7 9.12 8.21 13.37
N SER A 8 8.85 8.71 14.58
CA SER A 8 7.60 8.42 15.29
C SER A 8 6.35 8.95 14.59
N ALA A 9 6.44 10.07 13.87
CA ALA A 9 5.32 10.57 13.07
C ALA A 9 5.04 9.67 11.86
N LEU A 10 6.09 9.10 11.24
CA LEU A 10 5.93 8.18 10.11
C LEU A 10 5.29 6.86 10.58
N GLN A 11 5.80 6.25 11.65
CA GLN A 11 5.23 5.04 12.25
C GLN A 11 3.76 5.28 12.67
N HIS A 12 3.46 6.41 13.32
CA HIS A 12 2.10 6.75 13.69
C HIS A 12 1.17 6.87 12.48
N ALA A 13 1.62 7.53 11.41
CA ALA A 13 0.83 7.67 10.18
C ALA A 13 0.53 6.31 9.53
N ILE A 14 1.51 5.39 9.48
CA ILE A 14 1.31 4.03 8.96
C ILE A 14 0.29 3.29 9.80
N ARG A 15 0.47 3.26 11.13
CA ARG A 15 -0.43 2.56 12.06
C ARG A 15 -1.86 3.12 11.99
N HIS A 16 -2.00 4.44 11.87
CA HIS A 16 -3.30 5.09 11.70
C HIS A 16 -4.04 4.61 10.44
N GLU A 17 -3.37 4.61 9.28
CA GLU A 17 -4.02 4.13 8.04
C GLU A 17 -4.30 2.63 8.07
N CYS A 18 -3.44 1.81 8.69
CA CYS A 18 -3.69 0.39 8.88
C CYS A 18 -4.93 0.14 9.74
N ALA A 19 -5.04 0.81 10.90
CA ALA A 19 -6.19 0.66 11.79
C ALA A 19 -7.51 1.07 11.11
N ALA A 20 -7.48 2.07 10.22
CA ALA A 20 -8.65 2.46 9.43
C ALA A 20 -8.99 1.46 8.32
N LEU A 21 -7.98 0.88 7.66
CA LEU A 21 -8.15 0.01 6.50
C LEU A 21 -8.55 -1.43 6.89
N TRP A 22 -7.97 -1.99 7.94
CA TRP A 22 -8.06 -3.42 8.24
C TRP A 22 -9.49 -3.96 8.35
N PRO A 23 -10.41 -3.29 9.07
CA PRO A 23 -11.80 -3.75 9.17
C PRO A 23 -12.49 -3.83 7.80
N LEU A 24 -12.12 -2.96 6.85
CA LEU A 24 -12.67 -2.98 5.50
C LEU A 24 -12.11 -4.13 4.66
N LEU A 25 -10.84 -4.51 4.86
CA LEU A 25 -10.27 -5.68 4.21
C LEU A 25 -10.94 -6.97 4.70
N GLU A 26 -11.15 -7.09 6.01
CA GLU A 26 -11.84 -8.24 6.61
C GLU A 26 -13.29 -8.35 6.12
N ALA A 27 -14.03 -7.24 6.12
CA ALA A 27 -15.40 -7.20 5.61
C ALA A 27 -15.51 -7.44 4.09
N ALA A 28 -14.41 -7.28 3.34
CA ALA A 28 -14.36 -7.59 1.91
C ALA A 28 -14.18 -9.08 1.61
N ALA A 29 -13.85 -9.92 2.60
CA ALA A 29 -13.56 -11.34 2.39
C ALA A 29 -14.66 -12.12 1.61
N PRO A 30 -15.98 -11.91 1.85
CA PRO A 30 -17.03 -12.63 1.12
C PRO A 30 -17.11 -12.30 -0.38
N TRP A 31 -16.52 -11.19 -0.81
CA TRP A 31 -16.55 -10.69 -2.19
C TRP A 31 -15.14 -10.35 -2.70
N ALA A 32 -14.12 -11.02 -2.14
CA ALA A 32 -12.71 -10.70 -2.39
C ALA A 32 -12.28 -10.88 -3.85
N ASP A 33 -12.99 -11.73 -4.60
CA ASP A 33 -12.71 -12.01 -6.00
C ASP A 33 -13.56 -11.19 -6.99
N GLU A 34 -14.54 -10.43 -6.51
CA GLU A 34 -15.46 -9.65 -7.35
C GLU A 34 -14.82 -8.36 -7.86
N LEU A 35 -14.92 -8.10 -9.18
CA LEU A 35 -14.36 -6.92 -9.85
C LEU A 35 -15.18 -5.65 -9.61
N VAL A 36 -15.16 -5.14 -8.37
CA VAL A 36 -15.98 -3.99 -7.94
C VAL A 36 -15.19 -2.73 -7.59
N LEU A 37 -13.86 -2.78 -7.67
CA LEU A 37 -13.01 -1.64 -7.37
C LEU A 37 -12.46 -1.06 -8.68
N PRO A 38 -12.35 0.27 -8.82
CA PRO A 38 -11.53 0.85 -9.87
C PRO A 38 -10.09 0.32 -9.76
N GLY A 39 -9.51 -0.06 -10.89
CA GLY A 39 -8.15 -0.60 -10.99
C GLY A 39 -7.05 0.45 -10.86
N GLN A 40 -5.79 0.01 -10.92
CA GLN A 40 -4.63 0.91 -10.92
C GLN A 40 -4.41 1.60 -12.28
N ILE A 41 -4.90 0.99 -13.36
CA ILE A 41 -4.90 1.56 -14.70
C ILE A 41 -6.26 2.21 -14.91
N LYS A 42 -6.28 3.46 -15.41
CA LYS A 42 -7.54 4.18 -15.64
C LYS A 42 -8.44 3.37 -16.57
N GLY A 43 -9.69 3.16 -16.15
CA GLY A 43 -10.70 2.42 -16.90
C GLY A 43 -10.66 0.90 -16.71
N THR A 44 -9.74 0.37 -15.90
CA THR A 44 -9.78 -1.05 -15.49
C THR A 44 -10.52 -1.21 -14.17
N MET A 45 -10.97 -2.44 -13.90
CA MET A 45 -11.50 -2.87 -12.60
C MET A 45 -10.53 -3.84 -11.94
N MET A 46 -10.63 -3.97 -10.62
CA MET A 46 -9.90 -4.95 -9.82
C MET A 46 -10.78 -5.45 -8.67
N ASN A 47 -10.38 -6.55 -8.05
CA ASN A 47 -11.06 -7.11 -6.88
C ASN A 47 -10.29 -6.80 -5.57
N PRO A 48 -10.90 -6.97 -4.38
CA PRO A 48 -10.20 -6.77 -3.11
C PRO A 48 -8.95 -7.63 -2.93
N HIS A 49 -8.91 -8.83 -3.50
CA HIS A 49 -7.72 -9.68 -3.48
C HIS A 49 -6.55 -9.02 -4.22
N GLN A 50 -6.77 -8.49 -5.42
CA GLN A 50 -5.80 -7.73 -6.19
C GLN A 50 -5.40 -6.45 -5.47
N LEU A 51 -6.33 -5.77 -4.78
CA LEU A 51 -6.01 -4.61 -3.95
C LEU A 51 -5.03 -4.98 -2.83
N ALA A 52 -5.31 -6.04 -2.06
CA ALA A 52 -4.43 -6.50 -0.99
C ALA A 52 -3.07 -6.97 -1.53
N SER A 53 -3.07 -7.68 -2.66
CA SER A 53 -1.86 -8.11 -3.38
C SER A 53 -1.00 -6.93 -3.82
N TYR A 54 -1.61 -5.83 -4.28
CA TYR A 54 -0.90 -4.60 -4.63
C TYR A 54 -0.25 -3.94 -3.43
N LEU A 55 -0.96 -3.85 -2.30
CA LEU A 55 -0.42 -3.30 -1.06
C LEU A 55 0.76 -4.15 -0.55
N LEU A 56 0.60 -5.48 -0.55
CA LEU A 56 1.64 -6.42 -0.15
C LEU A 56 2.86 -6.32 -1.06
N GLY A 57 2.65 -6.22 -2.39
CA GLY A 57 3.72 -6.04 -3.35
C GLY A 57 4.59 -4.83 -3.04
N TRP A 58 3.98 -3.65 -2.82
CA TRP A 58 4.73 -2.45 -2.47
C TRP A 58 5.38 -2.51 -1.08
N ALA A 59 4.70 -3.09 -0.09
CA ALA A 59 5.29 -3.27 1.24
C ALA A 59 6.55 -4.14 1.18
N THR A 60 6.49 -5.27 0.48
CA THR A 60 7.66 -6.14 0.25
C THR A 60 8.78 -5.42 -0.50
N THR A 61 8.46 -4.65 -1.55
CA THR A 61 9.46 -3.86 -2.28
C THR A 61 10.17 -2.83 -1.40
N VAL A 62 9.45 -2.18 -0.48
CA VAL A 62 10.06 -1.24 0.49
C VAL A 62 11.03 -1.96 1.42
N LEU A 63 10.67 -3.17 1.88
CA LEU A 63 11.54 -3.99 2.72
C LEU A 63 12.80 -4.43 1.96
N GLU A 64 12.67 -4.80 0.69
CA GLU A 64 13.81 -5.15 -0.17
C GLU A 64 14.79 -3.97 -0.29
N TRP A 65 14.29 -2.78 -0.63
CA TRP A 65 15.10 -1.57 -0.72
C TRP A 65 15.75 -1.19 0.62
N GLY A 66 14.99 -1.27 1.71
CA GLY A 66 15.52 -0.99 3.05
C GLY A 66 16.64 -1.96 3.45
N SER A 67 16.45 -3.25 3.16
CA SER A 67 17.45 -4.29 3.43
C SER A 67 18.72 -4.08 2.60
N GLU A 68 18.59 -3.78 1.30
CA GLU A 68 19.73 -3.45 0.43
C GLU A 68 20.52 -2.25 0.97
N TYR A 69 19.81 -1.20 1.38
CA TYR A 69 20.44 -0.02 1.96
C TYR A 69 21.18 -0.33 3.26
N HIS A 70 20.57 -1.08 4.20
CA HIS A 70 21.23 -1.47 5.46
C HIS A 70 22.49 -2.32 5.24
N GLN A 71 22.48 -3.19 4.23
CA GLN A 71 23.62 -4.06 3.93
C GLN A 71 24.77 -3.33 3.23
N THR A 72 24.45 -2.40 2.33
CA THR A 72 25.44 -1.82 1.41
C THR A 72 25.75 -0.35 1.69
N HIS A 73 24.89 0.34 2.44
CA HIS A 73 24.86 1.79 2.59
C HIS A 73 24.76 2.54 1.25
N MET A 74 24.31 1.86 0.18
CA MET A 74 24.08 2.44 -1.13
C MET A 74 22.58 2.62 -1.36
N VAL A 75 22.20 3.76 -1.93
CA VAL A 75 20.81 4.02 -2.30
C VAL A 75 20.36 2.98 -3.35
N PRO A 76 19.29 2.22 -3.06
CA PRO A 76 18.83 1.16 -3.95
C PRO A 76 18.19 1.75 -5.22
N THR A 77 18.10 0.94 -6.27
CA THR A 77 17.44 1.37 -7.51
C THR A 77 15.92 1.37 -7.32
N ILE A 78 15.34 2.57 -7.21
CA ILE A 78 13.90 2.74 -7.00
C ILE A 78 13.12 2.61 -8.33
N ILE A 79 11.99 1.92 -8.27
CA ILE A 79 11.03 1.81 -9.38
C ILE A 79 10.35 3.16 -9.59
N THR A 80 10.51 3.75 -10.78
CA THR A 80 10.02 5.11 -11.08
C THR A 80 9.14 5.19 -12.33
N THR A 81 8.97 4.08 -13.04
CA THR A 81 8.18 3.97 -14.28
C THR A 81 7.49 2.61 -14.34
N GLY A 82 6.55 2.45 -15.28
CA GLY A 82 5.92 1.14 -15.52
C GLY A 82 4.97 0.67 -14.41
N TYR A 83 4.45 1.58 -13.57
CA TYR A 83 3.63 1.24 -12.40
C TYR A 83 2.43 0.32 -12.71
N GLY A 84 1.82 0.44 -13.89
CA GLY A 84 0.74 -0.45 -14.32
C GLY A 84 1.20 -1.92 -14.49
N ALA A 85 2.36 -2.13 -15.10
CA ALA A 85 2.94 -3.47 -15.26
C ALA A 85 3.43 -4.04 -13.91
N VAL A 86 3.97 -3.18 -13.04
CA VAL A 86 4.36 -3.55 -11.68
C VAL A 86 3.14 -4.01 -10.87
N ALA A 87 2.03 -3.29 -10.96
CA ALA A 87 0.78 -3.70 -10.31
C ALA A 87 0.29 -5.06 -10.84
N GLN A 88 0.32 -5.28 -12.15
CA GLN A 88 -0.03 -6.58 -12.74
C GLN A 88 0.85 -7.72 -12.24
N LYS A 89 2.17 -7.48 -12.13
CA LYS A 89 3.11 -8.45 -11.54
C LYS A 89 2.69 -8.83 -10.12
N PHE A 90 2.33 -7.85 -9.27
CA PHE A 90 1.88 -8.14 -7.91
C PHE A 90 0.60 -8.97 -7.87
N TYR A 91 -0.37 -8.69 -8.76
CA TYR A 91 -1.58 -9.51 -8.86
C TYR A 91 -1.25 -10.96 -9.18
N MET A 92 -0.39 -11.18 -10.18
CA MET A 92 0.02 -12.53 -10.59
C MET A 92 0.83 -13.25 -9.51
N GLN A 93 1.70 -12.51 -8.81
CA GLN A 93 2.58 -13.07 -7.78
C GLN A 93 1.81 -13.68 -6.61
N TYR A 94 0.63 -13.14 -6.29
CA TYR A 94 -0.16 -13.57 -5.14
C TYR A 94 -1.50 -14.23 -5.54
N ALA A 95 -1.77 -14.42 -6.83
CA ALA A 95 -3.04 -14.95 -7.35
C ALA A 95 -3.42 -16.33 -6.79
N ASP A 96 -2.43 -17.20 -6.59
CA ASP A 96 -2.65 -18.58 -6.11
C ASP A 96 -2.69 -18.69 -4.57
N ILE A 97 -2.62 -17.56 -3.86
CA ILE A 97 -2.67 -17.49 -2.40
C ILE A 97 -4.08 -17.06 -1.97
N ALA A 98 -4.66 -17.76 -1.01
CA ALA A 98 -5.97 -17.41 -0.45
C ALA A 98 -5.98 -15.97 0.11
N TYR A 99 -7.09 -15.25 -0.05
CA TYR A 99 -7.21 -13.85 0.36
C TYR A 99 -6.77 -13.61 1.82
N GLY A 100 -7.24 -14.45 2.76
CA GLY A 100 -6.84 -14.35 4.17
C GLY A 100 -5.32 -14.48 4.38
N ALA A 101 -4.64 -15.34 3.62
CA ALA A 101 -3.19 -15.48 3.69
C ALA A 101 -2.45 -14.29 3.07
N VAL A 102 -3.03 -13.62 2.05
CA VAL A 102 -2.52 -12.34 1.55
C VAL A 102 -2.63 -11.26 2.63
N LEU A 103 -3.75 -11.22 3.38
CA LEU A 103 -3.91 -10.27 4.49
C LEU A 103 -2.91 -10.51 5.62
N THR A 104 -2.70 -11.76 6.04
CA THR A 104 -1.68 -12.09 7.03
C THR A 104 -0.29 -11.63 6.60
N LYS A 105 0.10 -11.91 5.35
CA LYS A 105 1.39 -11.47 4.80
C LYS A 105 1.52 -9.96 4.73
N LEU A 106 0.43 -9.25 4.42
CA LEU A 106 0.41 -7.79 4.41
C LEU A 106 0.64 -7.23 5.83
N ASP A 107 0.00 -7.82 6.85
CA ASP A 107 0.19 -7.40 8.25
C ASP A 107 1.65 -7.58 8.68
N GLU A 108 2.21 -8.76 8.41
CA GLU A 108 3.61 -9.08 8.67
C GLU A 108 4.55 -8.10 7.96
N ALA A 109 4.29 -7.77 6.69
CA ALA A 109 5.11 -6.83 5.93
C ALA A 109 5.04 -5.41 6.50
N VAL A 110 3.85 -4.95 6.90
CA VAL A 110 3.70 -3.62 7.52
C VAL A 110 4.40 -3.57 8.88
N ALA A 111 4.28 -4.62 9.70
CA ALA A 111 5.00 -4.73 10.96
C ALA A 111 6.52 -4.73 10.75
N ALA A 112 7.02 -5.42 9.72
CA ALA A 112 8.42 -5.39 9.36
C ALA A 112 8.88 -3.99 8.89
N ILE A 113 8.02 -3.21 8.21
CA ILE A 113 8.34 -1.82 7.85
C ILE A 113 8.44 -0.94 9.10
N ASP A 114 7.56 -1.14 10.08
CA ASP A 114 7.62 -0.43 11.37
C ASP A 114 8.96 -0.69 12.08
N GLN A 115 9.44 -1.94 12.05
CA GLN A 115 10.76 -2.32 12.58
C GLN A 115 11.93 -1.78 11.75
N LEU A 116 11.82 -1.78 10.42
CA LEU A 116 12.80 -1.16 9.53
C LEU A 116 12.97 0.33 9.88
N ILE A 117 11.87 1.06 10.03
CA ILE A 117 11.88 2.46 10.44
C ILE A 117 12.53 2.61 11.83
N GLU A 118 12.23 1.71 12.78
CA GLU A 118 12.82 1.72 14.11
C GLU A 118 14.34 1.53 14.09
N GLN A 119 14.86 0.69 13.19
CA GLN A 119 16.28 0.39 13.10
C GLN A 119 17.08 1.41 12.27
N THR A 120 16.42 2.17 11.39
CA THR A 120 17.08 3.20 10.57
C THR A 120 17.29 4.50 11.35
N SER A 121 18.44 5.16 11.18
CA SER A 121 18.71 6.46 11.84
C SER A 121 17.79 7.57 11.29
N GLU A 122 17.57 8.63 12.08
CA GLU A 122 16.82 9.82 11.60
C GLU A 122 17.52 10.48 10.40
N ASP A 123 18.85 10.51 10.40
CA ASP A 123 19.62 11.09 9.30
C ASP A 123 19.47 10.28 8.00
N ASP A 124 19.50 8.95 8.07
CA ASP A 124 19.28 8.10 6.89
C ASP A 124 17.84 8.21 6.38
N LEU A 125 16.87 8.33 7.29
CA LEU A 125 15.45 8.50 6.93
C LEU A 125 15.15 9.84 6.25
N TYR A 126 15.79 10.92 6.70
CA TYR A 126 15.36 12.28 6.39
C TYR A 126 16.42 13.18 5.72
N ARG A 127 17.68 12.76 5.59
CA ARG A 127 18.74 13.56 4.95
C ARG A 127 19.30 12.95 3.68
N VAL A 128 19.27 11.62 3.55
CA VAL A 128 19.78 10.94 2.35
C VAL A 128 18.74 10.99 1.25
N VAL A 129 19.10 11.57 0.10
CA VAL A 129 18.23 11.62 -1.09
C VAL A 129 18.27 10.27 -1.78
N TRP A 130 17.12 9.59 -1.82
CA TRP A 130 16.94 8.31 -2.50
C TRP A 130 16.52 8.48 -3.96
N TYR A 131 15.77 9.53 -4.25
CA TYR A 131 15.29 9.78 -5.60
C TYR A 131 15.07 11.27 -5.85
N ARG A 132 15.39 11.73 -7.07
CA ARG A 132 15.03 13.06 -7.54
C ARG A 132 14.06 12.94 -8.71
N THR A 133 12.88 13.56 -8.58
CA THR A 133 11.86 13.51 -9.64
C THR A 133 12.37 14.17 -10.92
N LYS A 134 12.17 13.51 -12.06
CA LYS A 134 12.63 14.02 -13.35
C LYS A 134 11.90 15.29 -13.80
N THR A 135 10.64 15.46 -13.37
CA THR A 135 9.76 16.55 -13.82
C THR A 135 9.86 17.79 -12.95
N SER A 136 9.86 17.63 -11.62
CA SER A 136 9.81 18.75 -10.67
C SER A 136 11.11 18.97 -9.90
N GLY A 137 12.11 18.10 -10.07
CA GLY A 137 13.37 18.17 -9.33
C GLY A 137 13.22 17.91 -7.82
N ARG A 138 12.04 17.47 -7.36
CA ARG A 138 11.79 17.19 -5.95
C ARG A 138 12.63 16.01 -5.48
N GLU A 139 13.23 16.17 -4.33
CA GLU A 139 14.03 15.13 -3.69
C GLU A 139 13.18 14.35 -2.70
N TYR A 140 13.25 13.03 -2.80
CA TYR A 140 12.59 12.09 -1.92
C TYR A 140 13.66 11.35 -1.12
N THR A 141 13.51 11.42 0.20
CA THR A 141 14.31 10.65 1.16
C THR A 141 13.71 9.25 1.36
N MET A 142 14.39 8.37 2.09
CA MET A 142 13.86 7.07 2.46
C MET A 142 12.48 7.18 3.12
N ALA A 143 12.30 8.09 4.09
CA ALA A 143 11.02 8.31 4.76
C ALA A 143 9.91 8.68 3.78
N ARG A 144 10.21 9.51 2.77
CA ARG A 144 9.25 9.86 1.73
C ARG A 144 8.93 8.68 0.81
N ILE A 145 9.92 7.85 0.48
CA ILE A 145 9.69 6.62 -0.29
C ILE A 145 8.82 5.64 0.50
N ILE A 146 9.07 5.45 1.79
CA ILE A 146 8.23 4.61 2.65
C ILE A 146 6.80 5.13 2.69
N GLU A 147 6.59 6.43 2.94
CA GLU A 147 5.26 7.03 3.00
C GLU A 147 4.46 6.86 1.71
N LEU A 148 5.11 7.03 0.56
CA LEU A 148 4.49 6.85 -0.77
C LEU A 148 4.10 5.41 -1.09
N ASN A 149 4.67 4.44 -0.38
CA ASN A 149 4.44 3.00 -0.57
C ASN A 149 3.69 2.36 0.61
N THR A 150 3.34 3.13 1.63
CA THR A 150 2.55 2.68 2.79
C THR A 150 1.35 3.60 3.02
N VAL A 151 1.54 4.72 3.71
CA VAL A 151 0.49 5.67 4.10
C VAL A 151 -0.39 6.08 2.91
N ALA A 152 0.22 6.50 1.80
CA ALA A 152 -0.52 6.93 0.61
C ALA A 152 -1.38 5.81 -0.02
N PRO A 153 -0.84 4.61 -0.33
CA PRO A 153 -1.65 3.53 -0.88
C PRO A 153 -2.64 2.92 0.12
N LEU A 154 -2.31 2.82 1.42
CA LEU A 154 -3.25 2.37 2.46
C LEU A 154 -4.48 3.27 2.53
N ARG A 155 -4.27 4.59 2.53
CA ARG A 155 -5.37 5.56 2.48
C ARG A 155 -6.22 5.42 1.22
N ASN A 156 -5.55 5.27 0.07
CA ASN A 156 -6.25 5.15 -1.20
C ASN A 156 -7.09 3.86 -1.24
N ALA A 157 -6.54 2.75 -0.74
CA ALA A 157 -7.24 1.47 -0.59
C ALA A 157 -8.49 1.61 0.29
N HIS A 158 -8.36 2.30 1.43
CA HIS A 158 -9.46 2.57 2.34
C HIS A 158 -10.60 3.33 1.64
N GLY A 159 -10.28 4.38 0.88
CA GLY A 159 -11.27 5.13 0.12
C GLY A 159 -11.98 4.29 -0.95
N ARG A 160 -11.25 3.40 -1.65
CA ARG A 160 -11.84 2.50 -2.64
C ARG A 160 -12.78 1.48 -2.02
N LEU A 161 -12.37 0.83 -0.93
CA LEU A 161 -13.17 -0.19 -0.25
C LEU A 161 -14.42 0.41 0.39
N ARG A 162 -14.28 1.55 1.08
CA ARG A 162 -15.42 2.23 1.70
C ARG A 162 -16.49 2.55 0.67
N LYS A 163 -16.09 3.17 -0.45
CA LYS A 163 -17.01 3.50 -1.54
C LYS A 163 -17.72 2.25 -2.09
N ALA A 164 -16.99 1.16 -2.33
CA ALA A 164 -17.58 -0.07 -2.85
C ALA A 164 -18.54 -0.75 -1.85
N MET A 165 -18.33 -0.58 -0.56
CA MET A 165 -19.25 -1.06 0.47
C MET A 165 -20.55 -0.25 0.49
N GLU A 166 -20.44 1.08 0.46
CA GLU A 166 -21.60 1.99 0.38
C GLU A 166 -22.47 1.67 -0.84
N GLU A 167 -21.86 1.52 -2.02
CA GLU A 167 -22.57 1.18 -3.27
C GLU A 167 -23.29 -0.18 -3.17
N ARG A 168 -22.71 -1.17 -2.48
CA ARG A 168 -23.34 -2.48 -2.26
C ARG A 168 -24.51 -2.42 -1.29
N GLU A 169 -24.40 -1.64 -0.22
CA GLU A 169 -25.49 -1.45 0.75
C GLU A 169 -26.71 -0.82 0.07
N ASP A 170 -26.50 0.20 -0.77
CA ASP A 170 -27.55 0.86 -1.55
C ASP A 170 -28.24 -0.09 -2.53
N GLU A 171 -27.48 -0.95 -3.23
CA GLU A 171 -28.04 -1.98 -4.11
C GLU A 171 -28.92 -2.99 -3.36
N HIS A 172 -28.47 -3.43 -2.18
CA HIS A 172 -29.23 -4.37 -1.34
C HIS A 172 -30.49 -3.73 -0.76
N ALA A 173 -30.44 -2.46 -0.34
CA ALA A 173 -31.60 -1.70 0.11
C ALA A 173 -32.64 -1.52 -1.00
N THR A 174 -32.18 -1.20 -2.21
CA THR A 174 -33.03 -1.04 -3.39
C THR A 174 -33.74 -2.35 -3.73
N LYS A 175 -33.00 -3.48 -3.80
CA LYS A 175 -33.59 -4.81 -4.12
C LYS A 175 -34.64 -5.27 -3.09
N ARG A 176 -34.49 -4.90 -1.81
CA ARG A 176 -35.48 -5.21 -0.75
C ARG A 176 -36.73 -4.35 -0.81
N SER A 177 -36.68 -3.15 -1.40
CA SER A 177 -37.84 -2.27 -1.54
C SER A 177 -38.79 -2.69 -2.69
N PHE A 178 -38.34 -3.57 -3.58
CA PHE A 178 -39.10 -4.04 -4.75
C PHE A 178 -39.54 -5.51 -4.66
N ALA A 179 -39.28 -6.19 -3.53
CA ALA A 179 -39.69 -7.56 -3.24
C ALA A 179 -40.79 -7.56 -2.16
#